data_AF-A0A542RJA6-F1
#
_entry.id   AF-A0A542RJA6-F1
#
_cell.length_a   1.000
_cell.length_b   1.000
_cell.length_c   1.000
_cell.angle_alpha   90.00
_cell.angle_beta   90.00
_cell.angle_gamma   90.00
#
_symmetry.space_group_name_H-M   'P 1'
#
loop_
_entity.id
_entity.type
_entity.pdbx_description
1 polymer ?
#
loop_
_entity_poly.entity_id
_entity_poly.type
_entity_poly.pdbx_seq_one_letter_code
_entity_poly.pdbx_strand_id
1 'polypeptide(L)'
;MVYLRTIKLLRENFPNTKEYPFHLPSLRKLEAIELESSVTFFVGENGSGKSTLLESIAYQCGFHTAGGSRNNFYEVHRSEASLGDYIRLSWLPKITNGFFLRAESFYQFASHIDQMGSESYKNYGGRSLHEQSHGESFFALFANRFNGRGIYLLDEPEAALSPKRQIAFLYVMRDLVEEGAQFIIATHSPILLGYPGATILNFDESPVQEVNYRDTEHYQLTRRFLEKPETFLNEK
;
A
#
# COMPACT_ATOMS: atom_id res chain seq x y z
N MET A 1 -6.47 -14.35 6.92
CA MET A 1 -7.28 -14.88 5.80
C MET A 1 -6.83 -14.19 4.53
N VAL A 2 -6.95 -14.83 3.35
CA VAL A 2 -6.52 -14.23 2.07
C VAL A 2 -7.72 -14.19 1.13
N TYR A 3 -8.23 -13.00 0.84
CA TYR A 3 -9.37 -12.80 -0.05
C TYR A 3 -8.91 -12.65 -1.50
N LEU A 4 -8.07 -11.66 -1.78
CA LEU A 4 -7.43 -11.50 -3.09
C LEU A 4 -6.32 -12.53 -3.21
N ARG A 5 -6.48 -13.48 -4.13
CA ARG A 5 -5.57 -14.62 -4.34
C ARG A 5 -4.58 -14.38 -5.47
N THR A 6 -5.03 -13.72 -6.53
CA THR A 6 -4.20 -13.58 -7.73
C THR A 6 -4.42 -12.23 -8.38
N ILE A 7 -3.32 -11.62 -8.82
CA ILE A 7 -3.30 -10.43 -9.66
C ILE A 7 -2.69 -10.85 -11.00
N LYS A 8 -3.52 -11.01 -12.04
CA LYS A 8 -3.06 -11.43 -13.37
C LYS A 8 -2.96 -10.22 -14.31
N LEU A 9 -1.87 -10.10 -15.05
CA LEU A 9 -1.73 -9.10 -16.11
C LEU A 9 -2.35 -9.63 -17.40
N LEU A 10 -3.22 -8.84 -18.02
CA LEU A 10 -3.87 -9.11 -19.32
C LEU A 10 -3.03 -8.51 -20.45
N ARG A 11 -1.80 -9.01 -20.59
CA ARG A 11 -0.77 -8.44 -21.46
C ARG A 11 -1.15 -8.46 -22.93
N GLU A 12 -1.94 -9.44 -23.34
CA GLU A 12 -2.51 -9.57 -24.67
C GLU A 12 -3.35 -8.35 -25.07
N ASN A 13 -3.84 -7.57 -24.10
CA ASN A 13 -4.67 -6.40 -24.32
C ASN A 13 -3.89 -5.08 -24.23
N PHE A 14 -2.59 -5.10 -23.92
CA PHE A 14 -1.83 -3.85 -23.75
C PHE A 14 -1.81 -3.04 -25.07
N PRO A 15 -2.16 -1.75 -25.04
CA PRO A 15 -2.24 -0.92 -26.24
C PRO A 15 -0.86 -0.63 -26.84
N ASN A 16 0.13 -0.34 -26.00
CA ASN A 16 1.51 -0.11 -26.41
C ASN A 16 2.50 -0.51 -25.30
N THR A 17 3.28 -1.57 -25.52
CA THR A 17 4.27 -2.08 -24.56
C THR A 17 5.49 -1.18 -24.34
N LYS A 18 5.64 -0.12 -25.14
CA LYS A 18 6.72 0.88 -25.02
C LYS A 18 6.33 2.11 -24.22
N GLU A 19 5.04 2.30 -23.95
CA GLU A 19 4.53 3.45 -23.20
C GLU A 19 4.33 3.11 -21.74
N TYR A 20 4.38 4.14 -20.88
CA TYR A 20 4.03 3.95 -19.47
C TYR A 20 2.54 3.61 -19.41
N PRO A 21 2.11 2.68 -18.55
CA PRO A 21 2.88 1.91 -17.56
C PRO A 21 3.37 0.55 -18.09
N PHE A 22 3.06 0.20 -19.33
CA PHE A 22 3.29 -1.13 -19.89
C PHE A 22 4.78 -1.48 -20.12
N HIS A 23 5.66 -0.47 -20.17
CA HIS A 23 7.10 -0.69 -20.29
C HIS A 23 7.84 -0.86 -18.96
N LEU A 24 7.14 -0.73 -17.82
CA LEU A 24 7.73 -0.83 -16.48
C LEU A 24 8.56 -2.11 -16.33
N PRO A 25 9.80 -2.05 -15.82
CA PRO A 25 10.71 -3.19 -15.78
C PRO A 25 10.12 -4.43 -15.07
N SER A 26 9.48 -4.23 -13.92
CA SER A 26 8.82 -5.28 -13.13
C SER A 26 7.72 -6.01 -13.89
N LEU A 27 7.00 -5.32 -14.78
CA LEU A 27 5.87 -5.87 -15.52
C LEU A 27 6.30 -6.63 -16.80
N ARG A 28 7.54 -6.46 -17.26
CA ARG A 28 8.03 -7.02 -18.54
C ARG A 28 7.97 -8.53 -18.62
N LYS A 29 8.11 -9.24 -17.51
CA LYS A 29 8.01 -10.71 -17.45
C LYS A 29 6.96 -11.21 -16.47
N LEU A 30 6.23 -10.29 -15.82
CA LEU A 30 5.20 -10.64 -14.87
C LEU A 30 3.95 -11.11 -15.62
N GLU A 31 3.48 -12.32 -15.29
CA GLU A 31 2.21 -12.86 -15.81
C GLU A 31 1.11 -12.78 -14.75
N ALA A 32 1.43 -13.23 -13.53
CA ALA A 32 0.56 -13.14 -12.39
C ALA A 32 1.38 -13.05 -11.09
N ILE A 33 0.77 -12.47 -10.06
CA ILE A 33 1.23 -12.56 -8.66
C ILE A 33 0.22 -13.40 -7.90
N GLU A 34 0.70 -14.43 -7.22
CA GLU A 34 -0.09 -15.19 -6.25
C GLU A 34 0.14 -14.62 -4.85
N LEU A 35 -0.96 -14.39 -4.14
CA LEU A 35 -0.95 -13.88 -2.78
C LEU A 35 -1.30 -15.03 -1.83
N GLU A 36 -0.32 -15.43 -1.03
CA GLU A 36 -0.46 -16.54 -0.09
C GLU A 36 -0.60 -16.08 1.37
N SER A 37 -0.21 -14.83 1.64
CA SER A 37 -0.15 -14.24 2.97
C SER A 37 -1.21 -13.16 3.17
N SER A 38 -1.69 -13.00 4.40
CA SER A 38 -2.61 -11.91 4.77
C SER A 38 -1.91 -10.54 4.78
N VAL A 39 -0.58 -10.50 4.82
CA VAL A 39 0.20 -9.28 4.64
C VAL A 39 1.20 -9.52 3.53
N THR A 40 1.16 -8.69 2.50
CA THR A 40 2.12 -8.70 1.39
C THR A 40 2.74 -7.32 1.25
N PHE A 41 4.06 -7.24 1.21
CA PHE A 41 4.78 -6.00 0.93
C PHE A 41 5.29 -5.97 -0.50
N PHE A 42 5.21 -4.80 -1.14
CA PHE A 42 5.92 -4.50 -2.38
C PHE A 42 7.12 -3.63 -2.03
N VAL A 43 8.32 -4.09 -2.38
CA VAL A 43 9.59 -3.36 -2.21
C VAL A 43 10.27 -3.17 -3.54
N GLY A 44 11.13 -2.17 -3.60
CA GLY A 44 11.97 -1.85 -4.75
C GLY A 44 12.19 -0.35 -4.89
N GLU A 45 13.01 0.05 -5.86
CA GLU A 45 13.37 1.44 -6.13
C GLU A 45 12.20 2.29 -6.63
N ASN A 46 12.39 3.61 -6.63
CA ASN A 46 11.42 4.53 -7.19
C ASN A 46 11.25 4.30 -8.69
N GLY A 47 10.01 4.24 -9.17
CA GLY A 47 9.69 3.93 -10.57
C GLY A 47 9.73 2.44 -10.94
N SER A 48 9.93 1.53 -9.97
CA SER A 48 9.86 0.08 -10.21
C SER A 48 8.44 -0.44 -10.49
N GLY A 49 7.40 0.35 -10.25
CA GLY A 49 6.00 0.02 -10.58
C GLY A 49 5.14 -0.48 -9.41
N LYS A 50 5.64 -0.40 -8.17
CA LYS A 50 4.91 -0.77 -6.93
C LYS A 50 3.58 -0.03 -6.82
N SER A 51 3.62 1.30 -6.80
CA SER A 51 2.45 2.17 -6.66
C SER A 51 1.50 2.01 -7.85
N THR A 52 2.04 1.91 -9.08
CA THR A 52 1.24 1.66 -10.28
C THR A 52 0.41 0.38 -10.19
N LEU A 53 1.00 -0.73 -9.74
CA LEU A 53 0.27 -1.98 -9.57
C LEU A 53 -0.73 -1.88 -8.41
N LEU A 54 -0.33 -1.27 -7.29
CA LEU A 54 -1.19 -1.09 -6.12
C LEU A 54 -2.44 -0.25 -6.45
N GLU A 55 -2.27 0.85 -7.19
CA GLU A 55 -3.34 1.68 -7.72
C GLU A 55 -4.24 0.92 -8.68
N SER A 56 -3.66 0.06 -9.52
CA SER A 56 -4.44 -0.80 -10.44
C SER A 56 -5.33 -1.79 -9.67
N ILE A 57 -4.82 -2.36 -8.58
CA ILE A 57 -5.60 -3.21 -7.68
C ILE A 57 -6.72 -2.38 -7.03
N ALA A 58 -6.41 -1.18 -6.52
CA ALA A 58 -7.38 -0.28 -5.91
C ALA A 58 -8.52 0.07 -6.89
N TYR A 59 -8.17 0.39 -8.13
CA TYR A 59 -9.10 0.67 -9.21
C TYR A 59 -10.04 -0.52 -9.49
N GLN A 60 -9.50 -1.74 -9.64
CA GLN A 60 -10.32 -2.94 -9.85
C GLN A 60 -11.19 -3.32 -8.63
N CYS A 61 -10.75 -2.97 -7.42
CA CYS A 61 -11.56 -3.10 -6.22
C CYS A 61 -12.69 -2.05 -6.13
N GLY A 62 -12.64 -0.99 -6.96
CA GLY A 62 -13.54 0.16 -6.88
C GLY A 62 -13.27 1.04 -5.65
N PHE A 63 -12.03 1.03 -5.14
CA PHE A 63 -11.58 1.95 -4.09
C PHE A 63 -11.17 3.28 -4.72
N HIS A 64 -11.40 4.38 -4.02
CA HIS A 64 -11.07 5.71 -4.53
C HIS A 64 -9.59 6.02 -4.28
N THR A 65 -8.89 6.48 -5.32
CA THR A 65 -7.46 6.81 -5.29
C THR A 65 -7.12 8.05 -4.45
N ALA A 66 -8.11 8.91 -4.17
CA ALA A 66 -7.99 10.09 -3.33
C ALA A 66 -8.25 9.82 -1.82
N GLY A 67 -8.35 8.55 -1.40
CA GLY A 67 -8.68 8.16 -0.02
C GLY A 67 -10.19 8.07 0.19
N GLY A 68 -10.75 6.87 0.08
CA GLY A 68 -12.17 6.66 0.38
C GLY A 68 -12.76 5.36 -0.15
N SER A 69 -13.82 4.88 0.51
CA SER A 69 -14.63 3.76 0.02
C SER A 69 -15.80 4.26 -0.83
N ARG A 70 -16.00 3.67 -2.03
CA ARG A 70 -17.19 3.65 -2.92
C ARG A 70 -18.09 4.89 -3.17
N ASN A 71 -18.08 5.93 -2.35
CA ASN A 71 -18.92 7.14 -2.48
C ASN A 71 -18.07 8.41 -2.31
N ASN A 72 -17.30 8.84 -3.32
CA ASN A 72 -16.90 10.24 -3.54
C ASN A 72 -16.09 10.35 -4.83
N PHE A 73 -16.70 10.89 -5.89
CA PHE A 73 -16.03 11.20 -7.15
C PHE A 73 -15.23 12.49 -6.98
N TYR A 74 -13.91 12.38 -6.87
CA TYR A 74 -13.01 13.48 -7.22
C TYR A 74 -12.31 13.14 -8.54
N GLU A 75 -12.52 13.99 -9.54
CA GLU A 75 -11.89 13.97 -10.86
C GLU A 75 -10.39 14.29 -10.77
N VAL A 76 -9.61 13.47 -10.09
CA VAL A 76 -8.15 13.50 -10.24
C VAL A 76 -7.81 12.54 -11.38
N HIS A 77 -7.81 13.10 -12.59
CA HIS A 77 -7.17 12.57 -13.79
C HIS A 77 -7.44 11.09 -14.15
N ARG A 78 -8.53 10.86 -14.91
CA ARG A 78 -8.76 9.64 -15.72
C ARG A 78 -7.61 9.27 -16.68
N SER A 79 -6.53 10.05 -16.76
CA SER A 79 -5.38 9.81 -17.61
C SER A 79 -4.32 8.86 -17.01
N GLU A 80 -4.38 8.50 -15.72
CA GLU A 80 -3.26 7.79 -15.06
C GLU A 80 -3.56 6.38 -14.53
N ALA A 81 -4.82 5.93 -14.40
CA ALA A 81 -5.18 4.54 -14.04
C ALA A 81 -5.02 3.53 -15.20
N SER A 82 -4.01 3.77 -16.02
CA SER A 82 -3.74 3.13 -17.31
C SER A 82 -3.48 1.63 -17.25
N LEU A 83 -3.04 1.07 -16.12
CA LEU A 83 -2.85 -0.39 -15.97
C LEU A 83 -4.08 -1.10 -15.38
N GLY A 84 -4.99 -0.38 -14.72
CA GLY A 84 -6.14 -0.95 -14.00
C GLY A 84 -7.06 -1.79 -14.89
N ASP A 85 -7.33 -1.32 -16.11
CA ASP A 85 -8.15 -2.03 -17.11
C ASP A 85 -7.48 -3.30 -17.66
N TYR A 86 -6.17 -3.47 -17.42
CA TYR A 86 -5.36 -4.56 -17.96
C TYR A 86 -4.84 -5.51 -16.89
N ILE A 87 -5.48 -5.51 -15.72
CA ILE A 87 -5.26 -6.55 -14.72
C ILE A 87 -6.58 -7.26 -14.40
N ARG A 88 -6.48 -8.51 -13.92
CA ARG A 88 -7.61 -9.30 -13.46
C ARG A 88 -7.33 -9.81 -12.05
N LEU A 89 -8.25 -9.50 -11.14
CA LEU A 89 -8.21 -9.93 -9.75
C LEU A 89 -9.02 -11.22 -9.55
N SER A 90 -8.40 -12.23 -8.91
CA SER A 90 -9.07 -13.48 -8.50
C SER A 90 -9.27 -13.51 -6.99
N TRP A 91 -10.46 -13.88 -6.53
CA TRP A 91 -10.87 -13.75 -5.12
C TRP A 91 -11.43 -15.05 -4.53
N LEU A 92 -11.26 -15.26 -3.23
CA LEU A 92 -11.89 -16.34 -2.48
C LEU A 92 -12.02 -16.05 -0.96
N PRO A 93 -13.23 -15.71 -0.45
CA PRO A 93 -14.38 -15.18 -1.17
C PRO A 93 -14.12 -13.75 -1.67
N LYS A 94 -14.96 -13.27 -2.59
CA LYS A 94 -14.91 -11.87 -3.04
C LYS A 94 -15.31 -10.93 -1.90
N ILE A 95 -14.48 -9.94 -1.62
CA ILE A 95 -14.76 -8.87 -0.67
C ILE A 95 -14.77 -7.52 -1.39
N THR A 96 -15.67 -6.63 -0.97
CA THR A 96 -15.76 -5.26 -1.50
C THR A 96 -15.55 -4.20 -0.42
N ASN A 97 -15.36 -4.63 0.83
CA ASN A 97 -14.98 -3.76 1.92
C ASN A 97 -13.45 -3.62 1.95
N GLY A 98 -12.99 -2.39 2.10
CA GLY A 98 -11.57 -2.09 2.03
C GLY A 98 -11.32 -0.61 1.85
N PHE A 99 -10.04 -0.27 1.68
CA PHE A 99 -9.58 1.09 1.52
C PHE A 99 -8.27 1.11 0.78
N PHE A 100 -8.03 2.20 0.06
CA PHE A 100 -6.73 2.53 -0.47
C PHE A 100 -6.26 3.86 0.13
N LEU A 101 -5.02 3.89 0.61
CA LEU A 101 -4.41 5.07 1.23
C LEU A 101 -3.03 5.33 0.63
N ARG A 102 -2.81 6.55 0.16
CA ARG A 102 -1.47 7.08 -0.12
C ARG A 102 -1.12 8.10 0.97
N ALA A 103 0.11 8.05 1.47
CA ALA A 103 0.53 8.98 2.52
C ALA A 103 0.44 10.46 2.07
N GLU A 104 0.74 10.77 0.81
CA GLU A 104 0.63 12.13 0.27
C GLU A 104 -0.82 12.65 0.23
N SER A 105 -1.79 11.77 -0.04
CA SER A 105 -3.22 12.12 -0.10
C SER A 105 -3.87 12.16 1.28
N PHE A 106 -3.18 11.69 2.33
CA PHE A 106 -3.75 11.61 3.68
C PHE A 106 -4.16 12.99 4.22
N TYR A 107 -3.39 14.05 3.91
CA TYR A 107 -3.76 15.41 4.33
C TYR A 107 -5.04 15.89 3.65
N GLN A 108 -5.15 15.69 2.34
CA GLN A 108 -6.35 16.05 1.58
C GLN A 108 -7.58 15.25 2.08
N PHE A 109 -7.37 13.97 2.39
CA PHE A 109 -8.40 13.14 3.00
C PHE A 109 -8.87 13.68 4.35
N ALA A 110 -7.94 14.03 5.25
CA ALA A 110 -8.26 14.62 6.55
C ALA A 110 -9.03 15.95 6.39
N SER A 111 -8.59 16.81 5.47
CA SER A 111 -9.30 18.05 5.13
C SER A 111 -10.70 17.84 4.60
N HIS A 112 -10.90 16.81 3.77
CA HIS A 112 -12.20 16.50 3.21
C HIS A 112 -13.20 16.03 4.28
N ILE A 113 -12.77 15.15 5.18
CA ILE A 113 -13.59 14.70 6.31
C ILE A 113 -13.99 15.89 7.19
N ASP A 114 -13.09 16.83 7.41
CA ASP A 114 -13.37 18.04 8.19
C ASP A 114 -14.37 18.98 7.49
N GLN A 115 -14.34 19.08 6.16
CA GLN A 115 -15.32 19.82 5.38
C GLN A 115 -16.71 19.16 5.36
N MET A 116 -16.78 17.82 5.45
CA MET A 116 -18.05 17.08 5.50
C MET A 116 -18.77 17.20 6.86
N GLY A 117 -18.17 17.83 7.86
CA GLY A 117 -18.80 18.20 9.13
C GLY A 117 -18.95 17.05 10.15
N SER A 118 -19.58 17.38 11.28
CA SER A 118 -19.56 16.58 12.51
C SER A 118 -20.18 15.18 12.44
N GLU A 119 -21.08 14.92 11.49
CA GLU A 119 -21.62 13.57 11.27
C GLU A 119 -20.58 12.60 10.71
N SER A 120 -19.61 13.12 9.94
CA SER A 120 -18.55 12.31 9.33
C SER A 120 -17.51 11.88 10.37
N TYR A 121 -17.28 12.67 11.42
CA TYR A 121 -16.31 12.36 12.49
C TYR A 121 -16.66 11.09 13.26
N LYS A 122 -17.92 10.67 13.30
CA LYS A 122 -18.33 9.44 14.02
C LYS A 122 -17.57 8.20 13.55
N ASN A 123 -17.23 8.14 12.26
CA ASN A 123 -16.49 7.04 11.66
C ASN A 123 -14.96 7.22 11.74
N TYR A 124 -14.46 8.27 12.41
CA TYR A 124 -13.05 8.65 12.48
C TYR A 124 -12.64 9.15 13.89
N GLY A 125 -13.33 8.72 14.95
CA GLY A 125 -12.95 9.01 16.34
C GLY A 125 -13.65 10.22 16.98
N GLY A 126 -14.66 10.79 16.32
CA GLY A 126 -15.57 11.79 16.88
C GLY A 126 -15.00 13.20 17.04
N ARG A 127 -13.81 13.47 16.50
CA ARG A 127 -13.14 14.80 16.50
C ARG A 127 -12.60 15.11 15.10
N SER A 128 -12.34 16.40 14.86
CA SER A 128 -11.68 16.85 13.63
C SER A 128 -10.34 16.14 13.44
N LEU A 129 -10.04 15.72 12.20
CA LEU A 129 -8.76 15.11 11.85
C LEU A 129 -7.64 16.16 11.72
N HIS A 130 -7.97 17.45 11.57
CA HIS A 130 -7.03 18.57 11.60
C HIS A 130 -6.59 18.99 13.00
N GLU A 131 -7.42 18.77 14.03
CA GLU A 131 -7.06 19.09 15.42
C GLU A 131 -6.16 18.03 16.08
N GLN A 132 -5.89 16.94 15.36
CA GLN A 132 -5.03 15.83 15.80
C GLN A 132 -3.64 15.94 15.15
N SER A 133 -2.60 15.37 15.79
CA SER A 133 -1.30 15.28 15.14
C SER A 133 -1.35 14.28 13.97
N HIS A 134 -0.52 14.49 12.93
CA HIS A 134 -0.52 13.69 11.69
C HIS A 134 -0.64 12.16 11.89
N GLY A 135 0.04 11.61 12.89
CA GLY A 135 -0.05 10.18 13.20
C GLY A 135 -1.26 9.77 14.02
N GLU A 136 -1.83 10.66 14.85
CA GLU A 136 -3.08 10.37 15.57
C GLU A 136 -4.26 10.29 14.60
N SER A 137 -4.34 11.20 13.64
CA SER A 137 -5.34 11.15 12.57
C SER A 137 -5.21 9.86 11.75
N PHE A 138 -3.96 9.43 11.49
CA PHE A 138 -3.68 8.18 10.81
C PHE A 138 -4.26 7.02 11.63
N PHE A 139 -3.90 6.87 12.90
CA PHE A 139 -4.45 5.82 13.75
C PHE A 139 -5.97 5.90 13.96
N ALA A 140 -6.55 7.10 13.98
CA ALA A 140 -7.99 7.28 14.08
C ALA A 140 -8.72 6.75 12.83
N LEU A 141 -8.14 6.91 11.64
CA LEU A 141 -8.62 6.22 10.44
C LEU A 141 -8.59 4.71 10.65
N PHE A 142 -7.47 4.17 11.14
CA PHE A 142 -7.35 2.72 11.30
C PHE A 142 -8.32 2.15 12.32
N ALA A 143 -8.46 2.80 13.47
CA ALA A 143 -9.31 2.32 14.55
C ALA A 143 -10.81 2.38 14.25
N ASN A 144 -11.24 3.30 13.37
CA ASN A 144 -12.67 3.56 13.17
C ASN A 144 -13.18 3.19 11.78
N ARG A 145 -12.31 3.15 10.76
CA ARG A 145 -12.70 2.81 9.39
C ARG A 145 -12.33 1.39 8.99
N PHE A 146 -11.25 0.84 9.54
CA PHE A 146 -10.90 -0.55 9.28
C PHE A 146 -11.67 -1.48 10.20
N ASN A 147 -12.12 -2.56 9.59
CA ASN A 147 -12.82 -3.65 10.23
C ASN A 147 -11.99 -4.92 10.02
N GLY A 148 -12.19 -5.95 10.84
CA GLY A 148 -11.56 -7.25 10.60
C GLY A 148 -11.78 -7.86 9.22
N ARG A 149 -12.91 -7.60 8.55
CA ARG A 149 -13.20 -8.18 7.22
C ARG A 149 -13.04 -7.13 6.13
N GLY A 150 -11.82 -7.00 5.60
CA GLY A 150 -11.51 -6.07 4.51
C GLY A 150 -10.15 -6.34 3.85
N ILE A 151 -9.94 -5.69 2.70
CA ILE A 151 -8.64 -5.60 2.03
C ILE A 151 -8.14 -4.15 2.06
N TYR A 152 -6.89 -3.96 2.48
CA TYR A 152 -6.29 -2.65 2.72
C TYR A 152 -5.03 -2.49 1.89
N LEU A 153 -5.04 -1.45 1.06
CA LEU A 153 -3.98 -1.15 0.11
C LEU A 153 -3.30 0.14 0.58
N LEU A 154 -2.02 0.09 0.92
CA LEU A 154 -1.31 1.24 1.49
C LEU A 154 -0.05 1.55 0.69
N ASP A 155 0.10 2.79 0.25
CA ASP A 155 1.25 3.27 -0.50
C ASP A 155 2.07 4.22 0.38
N GLU A 156 3.29 3.79 0.71
CA GLU A 156 4.27 4.49 1.54
C GLU A 156 3.71 5.03 2.87
N PRO A 157 2.97 4.23 3.67
CA PRO A 157 2.36 4.71 4.92
C PRO A 157 3.37 5.27 5.92
N GLU A 158 4.64 4.85 5.85
CA GLU A 158 5.73 5.37 6.67
C GLU A 158 6.00 6.87 6.50
N ALA A 159 5.66 7.47 5.35
CA ALA A 159 5.93 8.88 5.11
C ALA A 159 5.15 9.79 6.08
N ALA A 160 4.03 9.31 6.64
CA ALA A 160 3.25 10.01 7.66
C ALA A 160 3.61 9.61 9.10
N LEU A 161 4.54 8.65 9.31
CA LEU A 161 4.78 7.99 10.59
C LEU A 161 6.24 8.05 11.04
N SER A 162 6.45 8.52 12.27
CA SER A 162 7.74 8.34 12.95
C SER A 162 8.04 6.85 13.22
N PRO A 163 9.31 6.45 13.45
CA PRO A 163 9.67 5.05 13.71
C PRO A 163 8.84 4.39 14.83
N LYS A 164 8.60 5.10 15.93
CA LYS A 164 7.74 4.63 17.04
C LYS A 164 6.30 4.38 16.57
N ARG A 165 5.78 5.23 15.70
CA ARG A 165 4.43 5.09 15.15
C ARG A 165 4.34 3.97 14.10
N GLN A 166 5.39 3.72 13.34
CA GLN A 166 5.45 2.54 12.46
C GLN A 166 5.39 1.23 13.27
N ILE A 167 6.09 1.15 14.40
CA ILE A 167 5.97 0.01 15.33
C ILE A 167 4.55 -0.11 15.89
N ALA A 168 3.94 1.00 16.30
CA ALA A 168 2.54 1.01 16.74
C ALA A 168 1.60 0.51 15.62
N PHE A 169 1.89 0.86 14.38
CA PHE A 169 1.11 0.44 13.22
C PHE A 169 1.20 -1.07 12.97
N LEU A 170 2.36 -1.69 13.18
CA LEU A 170 2.50 -3.15 13.12
C LEU A 170 1.59 -3.89 14.10
N TYR A 171 1.40 -3.35 15.32
CA TYR A 171 0.46 -3.94 16.28
C TYR A 171 -0.98 -3.84 15.79
N VAL A 172 -1.39 -2.68 15.27
CA VAL A 172 -2.73 -2.49 14.70
C VAL A 172 -2.96 -3.41 13.50
N MET A 173 -1.98 -3.57 12.62
CA MET A 173 -2.06 -4.51 11.50
C MET A 173 -2.27 -5.94 11.98
N ARG A 174 -1.51 -6.38 13.00
CA ARG A 174 -1.64 -7.72 13.56
C ARG A 174 -3.05 -7.97 14.07
N ASP A 175 -3.58 -7.06 14.88
CA ASP A 175 -4.92 -7.20 15.47
C ASP A 175 -5.99 -7.25 14.36
N LEU A 176 -5.90 -6.40 13.33
CA LEU A 176 -6.80 -6.42 12.17
C LEU A 176 -6.67 -7.72 11.34
N VAL A 177 -5.46 -8.23 11.15
CA VAL A 177 -5.22 -9.50 10.45
C VAL A 177 -5.84 -10.68 11.20
N GLU A 178 -5.75 -10.70 12.53
CA GLU A 178 -6.41 -11.70 13.39
C GLU A 178 -7.93 -11.65 13.25
N GLU A 179 -8.50 -10.46 13.10
CA GLU A 179 -9.93 -10.28 12.81
C GLU A 179 -10.32 -10.58 11.34
N GLY A 180 -9.34 -10.88 10.49
CA GLY A 180 -9.52 -11.38 9.13
C GLY A 180 -9.07 -10.45 8.01
N ALA A 181 -8.30 -9.40 8.28
CA ALA A 181 -7.92 -8.42 7.27
C ALA A 181 -6.84 -8.96 6.33
N GLN A 182 -6.79 -8.38 5.13
CA GLN A 182 -5.71 -8.58 4.18
C GLN A 182 -5.06 -7.24 3.85
N PHE A 183 -3.73 -7.16 3.92
CA PHE A 183 -2.93 -5.98 3.61
C PHE A 183 -2.04 -6.22 2.39
N ILE A 184 -1.99 -5.23 1.50
CA ILE A 184 -0.98 -5.11 0.45
C ILE A 184 -0.37 -3.72 0.58
N ILE A 185 0.93 -3.65 0.85
CA ILE A 185 1.58 -2.41 1.24
C ILE A 185 2.83 -2.19 0.39
N ALA A 186 2.89 -1.08 -0.34
CA ALA A 186 4.14 -0.61 -0.93
C ALA A 186 4.90 0.21 0.13
N THR A 187 6.15 -0.14 0.42
CA THR A 187 6.93 0.52 1.47
C THR A 187 8.43 0.44 1.20
N HIS A 188 9.13 1.45 1.68
CA HIS A 188 10.58 1.53 1.81
C HIS A 188 11.03 1.38 3.28
N SER A 189 10.10 1.20 4.22
CA SER A 189 10.43 1.14 5.64
C SER A 189 10.96 -0.24 6.04
N PRO A 190 12.22 -0.35 6.49
CA PRO A 190 12.74 -1.59 7.07
C PRO A 190 12.05 -1.96 8.40
N ILE A 191 11.35 -1.03 9.04
CA ILE A 191 10.55 -1.31 10.23
C ILE A 191 9.27 -2.06 9.83
N LEU A 192 8.55 -1.55 8.82
CA LEU A 192 7.31 -2.17 8.36
C LEU A 192 7.54 -3.56 7.76
N LEU A 193 8.61 -3.70 6.97
CA LEU A 193 9.03 -4.98 6.40
C LEU A 193 9.37 -6.05 7.45
N GLY A 194 9.59 -5.65 8.70
CA GLY A 194 9.82 -6.57 9.82
C GLY A 194 8.56 -7.30 10.32
N TYR A 195 7.38 -7.10 9.72
CA TYR A 195 6.16 -7.81 10.11
C TYR A 195 6.31 -9.34 9.94
N PRO A 196 6.15 -10.14 11.01
CA PRO A 196 6.34 -11.59 10.92
C PRO A 196 5.33 -12.29 10.02
N GLY A 197 5.80 -13.23 9.19
CA GLY A 197 4.93 -14.03 8.31
C GLY A 197 4.34 -13.27 7.13
N ALA A 198 4.84 -12.07 6.82
CA ALA A 198 4.52 -11.39 5.59
C ALA A 198 5.32 -11.94 4.40
N THR A 199 4.70 -11.93 3.22
CA THR A 199 5.40 -12.12 1.94
C THR A 199 5.95 -10.77 1.48
N ILE A 200 7.19 -10.73 1.01
CA ILE A 200 7.82 -9.50 0.48
C ILE A 200 8.17 -9.73 -0.99
N LEU A 201 7.60 -8.94 -1.88
CA LEU A 201 7.82 -9.01 -3.32
C LEU A 201 8.75 -7.89 -3.79
N ASN A 202 9.85 -8.26 -4.42
CA ASN A 202 10.84 -7.35 -4.98
C ASN A 202 10.50 -6.97 -6.43
N PHE A 203 10.26 -5.68 -6.66
CA PHE A 203 9.91 -5.08 -7.95
C PHE A 203 11.13 -4.60 -8.74
N ASP A 204 12.34 -4.65 -8.17
CA ASP A 204 13.57 -4.37 -8.92
C ASP A 204 14.02 -5.56 -9.79
N GLU A 205 13.45 -6.73 -9.52
CA GLU A 205 13.64 -7.96 -10.28
C GLU A 205 12.58 -8.10 -11.39
N SER A 206 12.94 -8.76 -12.49
CA SER A 206 12.01 -9.05 -13.59
C SER A 206 12.16 -10.51 -14.05
N PRO A 207 11.19 -11.39 -13.74
CA PRO A 207 9.89 -11.11 -13.10
C PRO A 207 10.02 -10.73 -11.61
N VAL A 208 8.96 -10.13 -11.05
CA VAL A 208 8.84 -9.88 -9.60
C VAL A 208 9.06 -11.19 -8.84
N GLN A 209 9.89 -11.15 -7.80
CA GLN A 209 10.23 -12.33 -7.00
C GLN A 209 10.00 -12.08 -5.51
N GLU A 210 9.74 -13.14 -4.76
CA GLU A 210 9.75 -13.08 -3.30
C GLU A 210 11.19 -12.93 -2.79
N VAL A 211 11.37 -12.13 -1.74
CA VAL A 211 12.66 -11.89 -1.08
C VAL A 211 12.49 -11.99 0.44
N ASN A 212 13.48 -12.53 1.15
CA ASN A 212 13.44 -12.53 2.60
C ASN A 212 13.67 -11.11 3.13
N TYR A 213 13.09 -10.79 4.29
CA TYR A 213 13.27 -9.49 4.94
C TYR A 213 14.74 -9.04 5.05
N ARG A 214 15.63 -9.94 5.49
CA ARG A 214 17.05 -9.63 5.69
C ARG A 214 17.84 -9.49 4.39
N ASP A 215 17.28 -9.99 3.30
CA ASP A 215 17.89 -9.93 1.97
C ASP A 215 17.45 -8.67 1.21
N THR A 216 16.43 -7.95 1.71
CA THR A 216 16.02 -6.66 1.13
C THR A 216 17.12 -5.60 1.23
N GLU A 217 17.26 -4.78 0.19
CA GLU A 217 18.21 -3.66 0.18
C GLU A 217 17.92 -2.67 1.31
N HIS A 218 16.65 -2.36 1.57
CA HIS A 218 16.20 -1.47 2.64
C HIS A 218 16.70 -1.92 4.02
N TYR A 219 16.64 -3.23 4.30
CA TYR A 219 17.18 -3.79 5.54
C TYR A 219 18.71 -3.68 5.57
N GLN A 220 19.39 -4.14 4.53
CA GLN A 220 20.85 -4.20 4.49
C GLN A 220 21.48 -2.81 4.59
N LEU A 221 20.97 -1.85 3.82
CA LEU A 221 21.46 -0.46 3.80
C LEU A 221 21.23 0.19 5.17
N THR A 222 20.01 0.12 5.69
CA THR A 222 19.68 0.73 6.99
C THR A 222 20.50 0.12 8.12
N ARG A 223 20.65 -1.21 8.14
CA ARG A 223 21.47 -1.90 9.15
C ARG A 223 22.93 -1.44 9.08
N ARG A 224 23.54 -1.45 7.89
CA ARG A 224 24.93 -1.03 7.71
C ARG A 224 25.14 0.42 8.16
N PHE A 225 24.22 1.32 7.78
CA PHE A 225 24.26 2.73 8.20
C PHE A 225 24.17 2.87 9.72
N LEU A 226 23.22 2.17 10.38
CA LEU A 226 23.05 2.23 11.84
C LEU A 226 24.22 1.61 12.61
N GLU A 227 24.86 0.56 12.06
CA GLU A 227 26.03 -0.08 12.67
C GLU A 227 27.30 0.78 12.53
N LYS A 228 27.46 1.50 11.41
CA LYS A 228 28.68 2.25 11.08
C LYS A 228 28.40 3.54 10.27
N PRO A 229 27.77 4.57 10.85
CA PRO A 229 27.37 5.77 10.09
C PRO A 229 28.58 6.56 9.55
N GLU A 230 29.67 6.60 10.32
CA GLU A 230 30.91 7.32 9.94
C GLU A 230 31.56 6.77 8.67
N THR A 231 31.39 5.47 8.37
CA THR A 231 32.01 4.85 7.19
C THR A 231 31.34 5.30 5.90
N PHE A 232 30.02 5.47 5.91
CA PHE A 232 29.25 5.90 4.73
C PHE A 232 29.58 7.33 4.30
N LEU A 233 29.95 8.22 5.23
CA LEU A 233 30.32 9.61 4.92
C LEU A 233 31.76 9.77 4.42
N ASN A 234 32.58 8.72 4.55
CA ASN A 234 33.99 8.72 4.19
C ASN A 234 34.30 7.83 2.97
N GLU A 235 33.33 7.07 2.47
CA GLU A 235 33.42 6.38 1.18
C GLU A 235 33.32 7.42 0.05
N LYS A 236 34.45 7.65 -0.63
CA LYS A 236 34.54 8.45 -1.86
C LYS A 236 34.44 7.57 -3.09
#